data_AF-A0AAP8SW62-F1
#
_entry.id   AF-A0AAP8SW62-F1
#
_cell.length_a   1.000
_cell.length_b   1.000
_cell.length_c   1.000
_cell.angle_alpha   90.00
_cell.angle_beta   90.00
_cell.angle_gamma   90.00
#
_symmetry.space_group_name_H-M   'P 1'
#
loop_
_entity.id
_entity.type
_entity.pdbx_description
1 polymer ?
#
loop_
_entity_poly.entity_id
_entity_poly.type
_entity_poly.pdbx_seq_one_letter_code
_entity_poly.pdbx_strand_id
1 'polypeptide(L)'
;MKHLLPIALVTFLIGCNSSSNDNASQQLPPSHLPDVTAPERPNPGAGEPGHLPGDLIPDRLPIDWYIEASARYGMAVEDLDAVCRYTGEHPQMAIHVSCVWDNEELTIVHFVSRHTSEPEMLYEHAFIWVINDKQIDNGYIWPMVNHNAVGLADKHLSTQGDSVSFNIATHCANDECINIKHTLTHQLDGHQILSNGIPYDLVTDFDMDTYKDSERFYFRADFTDLNTGAKHNNTLHLLDDFPALMYKVLAPAFGY
;
A
#
# COMPACT_ATOMS: atom_id res chain seq x y z
N MET A 1 76.22 4.48 -2.21
CA MET A 1 76.61 3.60 -3.33
C MET A 1 75.36 2.81 -3.67
N LYS A 2 74.59 3.11 -4.75
CA LYS A 2 74.77 2.64 -6.15
C LYS A 2 75.09 1.12 -6.17
N HIS A 3 74.26 0.21 -6.69
CA HIS A 3 73.73 0.06 -8.07
C HIS A 3 72.55 -0.95 -8.07
N LEU A 4 71.41 -0.67 -8.71
CA LEU A 4 70.94 -1.09 -10.06
C LEU A 4 70.47 -2.56 -10.24
N LEU A 5 69.18 -2.68 -10.61
CA LEU A 5 68.42 -3.74 -11.34
C LEU A 5 69.17 -4.32 -12.58
N PRO A 6 68.74 -5.39 -13.31
CA PRO A 6 67.36 -5.87 -13.59
C PRO A 6 67.22 -7.43 -13.66
N ILE A 7 66.08 -8.05 -13.99
CA ILE A 7 65.70 -8.49 -15.35
C ILE A 7 64.26 -9.03 -15.30
N ALA A 8 63.43 -8.52 -16.21
CA ALA A 8 62.14 -9.08 -16.60
C ALA A 8 62.34 -10.31 -17.49
N LEU A 9 61.44 -11.30 -17.39
CA LEU A 9 61.23 -12.26 -18.46
C LEU A 9 59.73 -12.40 -18.72
N VAL A 10 59.32 -11.64 -19.72
CA VAL A 10 58.11 -11.80 -20.52
C VAL A 10 58.26 -13.07 -21.34
N THR A 11 57.26 -13.95 -21.29
CA THR A 11 56.99 -14.91 -22.38
C THR A 11 55.64 -14.58 -22.98
N PHE A 12 55.69 -13.96 -24.16
CA PHE A 12 54.66 -14.01 -25.20
C PHE A 12 54.87 -15.28 -26.03
N LEU A 13 53.77 -15.89 -26.48
CA LEU A 13 53.54 -16.57 -27.77
C LEU A 13 52.07 -17.02 -27.73
N ILE A 14 51.12 -16.17 -28.14
CA ILE A 14 50.63 -15.97 -29.51
C ILE A 14 49.95 -17.22 -30.08
N GLY A 15 48.62 -17.11 -30.17
CA GLY A 15 47.76 -17.87 -31.05
C GLY A 15 46.57 -16.98 -31.46
N CYS A 16 46.79 -16.12 -32.48
CA CYS A 16 45.73 -15.61 -33.36
C CYS A 16 45.13 -16.82 -34.12
N ASN A 17 43.89 -16.89 -34.60
CA ASN A 17 43.01 -15.92 -35.27
C ASN A 17 41.60 -16.59 -35.25
N SER A 18 40.47 -15.90 -35.21
CA SER A 18 39.97 -15.08 -36.33
C SER A 18 38.62 -14.44 -35.96
N SER A 19 38.42 -13.18 -36.40
CA SER A 19 37.14 -12.57 -36.81
C SER A 19 36.07 -12.40 -35.70
N SER A 20 35.52 -11.24 -35.36
CA SER A 20 35.25 -10.02 -36.14
C SER A 20 34.63 -8.96 -35.23
N ASN A 21 34.92 -7.70 -35.56
CA ASN A 21 34.19 -6.47 -35.28
C ASN A 21 33.98 -5.98 -33.84
N ASP A 22 34.68 -4.88 -33.59
CA ASP A 22 34.26 -3.74 -32.80
C ASP A 22 32.75 -3.48 -32.86
N ASN A 23 32.13 -3.50 -31.68
CA ASN A 23 31.27 -2.42 -31.22
C ASN A 23 31.09 -2.60 -29.71
N ALA A 24 31.88 -1.87 -28.94
CA ALA A 24 31.53 -1.59 -27.55
C ALA A 24 30.26 -0.73 -27.56
N SER A 25 29.10 -1.39 -27.58
CA SER A 25 27.81 -0.76 -27.37
C SER A 25 27.80 -0.24 -25.93
N GLN A 26 28.06 1.06 -25.76
CA GLN A 26 27.50 1.79 -24.63
C GLN A 26 25.98 1.82 -24.85
N GLN A 27 25.31 0.80 -24.36
CA GLN A 27 23.86 0.76 -24.37
C GLN A 27 23.37 1.70 -23.27
N LEU A 28 22.98 2.92 -23.66
CA LEU A 28 22.13 3.78 -22.83
C LEU A 28 20.87 2.98 -22.45
N PRO A 29 20.36 3.10 -21.21
CA PRO A 29 19.11 2.44 -20.83
C PRO A 29 17.99 2.90 -21.78
N PRO A 30 17.06 2.01 -22.18
CA PRO A 30 16.02 2.35 -23.13
C PRO A 30 15.17 3.51 -22.59
N SER A 31 15.05 4.57 -23.39
CA SER A 31 14.40 5.84 -23.03
C SER A 31 12.90 5.90 -23.35
N HIS A 32 12.25 4.77 -23.66
CA HIS A 32 10.81 4.74 -23.92
C HIS A 32 10.21 3.43 -23.40
N LEU A 33 9.23 3.56 -22.49
CA LEU A 33 8.29 2.50 -22.12
C LEU A 33 7.57 2.02 -23.40
N PRO A 34 7.40 0.70 -23.62
CA PRO A 34 6.64 0.21 -24.75
C PRO A 34 5.19 0.71 -24.69
N ASP A 35 4.67 1.10 -25.86
CA ASP A 35 3.33 1.63 -26.07
C ASP A 35 2.24 0.79 -25.39
N VAL A 36 1.36 1.53 -24.72
CA VAL A 36 0.23 1.07 -23.91
C VAL A 36 -0.75 0.27 -24.76
N THR A 37 -0.67 -1.07 -24.71
CA THR A 37 -1.89 -1.88 -24.80
C THR A 37 -2.63 -1.75 -23.49
N ALA A 38 -3.77 -1.05 -23.52
CA ALA A 38 -4.67 -0.88 -22.38
C ALA A 38 -4.93 -2.22 -21.68
N PRO A 39 -4.65 -2.35 -20.37
CA PRO A 39 -5.07 -3.51 -19.61
C PRO A 39 -6.60 -3.57 -19.55
N GLU A 40 -7.16 -4.77 -19.69
CA GLU A 40 -8.58 -5.03 -19.43
C GLU A 40 -8.97 -4.55 -18.02
N ARG A 41 -10.21 -4.06 -17.89
CA ARG A 41 -10.78 -3.62 -16.61
C ARG A 41 -10.56 -4.70 -15.53
N PRO A 42 -10.27 -4.33 -14.27
CA PRO A 42 -10.01 -5.31 -13.22
C PRO A 42 -11.18 -6.28 -13.07
N ASN A 43 -10.85 -7.58 -13.05
CA ASN A 43 -11.78 -8.64 -12.71
C ASN A 43 -11.97 -8.65 -11.19
N PRO A 44 -13.20 -8.56 -10.64
CA PRO A 44 -13.44 -8.51 -9.19
C PRO A 44 -13.04 -9.80 -8.44
N GLY A 45 -12.53 -10.81 -9.14
CA GLY A 45 -12.06 -12.07 -8.56
C GLY A 45 -10.62 -12.07 -8.05
N ALA A 46 -9.98 -10.91 -7.86
CA ALA A 46 -8.69 -10.82 -7.18
C ALA A 46 -8.91 -10.99 -5.67
N GLY A 47 -9.23 -12.23 -5.26
CA GLY A 47 -9.30 -12.70 -3.87
C GLY A 47 -10.25 -11.91 -2.98
N GLU A 48 -11.43 -12.45 -2.68
CA GLU A 48 -12.07 -12.07 -1.42
C GLU A 48 -11.05 -12.35 -0.30
N PRO A 49 -10.68 -11.37 0.54
CA PRO A 49 -9.77 -11.62 1.64
C PRO A 49 -10.43 -12.68 2.53
N GLY A 50 -9.89 -13.90 2.46
CA GLY A 50 -10.60 -15.13 2.87
C GLY A 50 -10.93 -15.23 4.35
N HIS A 51 -10.61 -14.23 5.18
CA HIS A 51 -10.78 -14.30 6.62
C HIS A 51 -11.28 -12.95 7.18
N LEU A 52 -12.53 -12.93 7.64
CA LEU A 52 -13.00 -11.96 8.63
C LEU A 52 -12.27 -12.22 9.96
N PRO A 53 -11.99 -11.19 10.77
CA PRO A 53 -11.18 -11.33 11.96
C PRO A 53 -11.96 -12.03 13.08
N GLY A 54 -11.75 -13.34 13.17
CA GLY A 54 -12.10 -14.16 14.31
C GLY A 54 -11.03 -15.22 14.48
N ASP A 55 -10.26 -15.11 15.56
CA ASP A 55 -9.28 -16.10 16.07
C ASP A 55 -7.84 -16.10 15.52
N LEU A 56 -7.22 -14.93 15.35
CA LEU A 56 -5.76 -14.83 15.16
C LEU A 56 -5.13 -13.82 16.12
N ILE A 57 -5.10 -14.13 17.41
CA ILE A 57 -4.11 -13.54 18.33
C ILE A 57 -3.00 -14.59 18.45
N PRO A 58 -1.83 -14.42 17.82
CA PRO A 58 -0.77 -15.40 17.96
C PRO A 58 -0.19 -15.34 19.37
N ASP A 59 -0.11 -16.49 20.02
CA ASP A 59 0.78 -16.69 21.17
C ASP A 59 2.22 -16.31 20.78
N ARG A 60 2.97 -15.76 21.72
CA ARG A 60 4.23 -15.03 21.45
C ARG A 60 5.36 -15.87 20.81
N LEU A 61 6.23 -15.11 20.13
CA LEU A 61 7.35 -15.41 19.21
C LEU A 61 6.96 -15.09 17.74
N PRO A 62 7.90 -14.60 16.91
CA PRO A 62 7.62 -14.44 15.48
C PRO A 62 7.20 -15.78 14.91
N ILE A 63 6.08 -15.80 14.19
CA ILE A 63 5.65 -17.01 13.48
C ILE A 63 6.65 -17.23 12.36
N ASP A 64 7.00 -18.48 12.03
CA ASP A 64 8.00 -18.80 11.01
C ASP A 64 7.77 -18.03 9.68
N TRP A 65 6.51 -17.77 9.32
CA TRP A 65 6.18 -17.01 8.13
C TRP A 65 6.66 -15.55 8.14
N TYR A 66 6.90 -14.94 9.30
CA TYR A 66 7.46 -13.58 9.38
C TYR A 66 8.87 -13.56 8.81
N ILE A 67 9.66 -14.60 9.07
CA ILE A 67 11.02 -14.74 8.55
C ILE A 67 10.97 -14.93 7.03
N GLU A 68 10.01 -15.70 6.52
CA GLU A 68 9.81 -15.90 5.08
C GLU A 68 9.46 -14.59 4.37
N ALA A 69 8.44 -13.87 4.85
CA ALA A 69 8.02 -12.58 4.29
C ALA A 69 9.14 -11.52 4.39
N SER A 70 9.83 -11.47 5.54
CA SER A 70 11.01 -10.61 5.75
C SER A 70 12.12 -10.91 4.74
N ALA A 71 12.47 -12.17 4.54
CA ALA A 71 13.49 -12.56 3.58
C ALA A 71 13.08 -12.24 2.13
N ARG A 72 11.80 -12.35 1.80
CA ARG A 72 11.28 -12.12 0.44
C ARG A 72 11.25 -10.65 0.05
N TYR A 73 10.87 -9.78 0.98
CA TYR A 73 10.62 -8.36 0.72
C TYR A 73 11.55 -7.40 1.45
N GLY A 74 12.52 -7.91 2.23
CA GLY A 74 13.56 -7.09 2.86
C GLY A 74 13.12 -6.28 4.07
N MET A 75 11.86 -6.39 4.51
CA MET A 75 11.36 -5.78 5.76
C MET A 75 11.95 -6.47 6.99
N ALA A 76 12.10 -5.75 8.11
CA ALA A 76 12.52 -6.37 9.37
C ALA A 76 11.38 -7.19 9.98
N VAL A 77 11.74 -8.32 10.62
CA VAL A 77 10.76 -9.18 11.33
C VAL A 77 10.08 -8.38 12.45
N GLU A 78 10.83 -7.52 13.14
CA GLU A 78 10.32 -6.69 14.23
C GLU A 78 9.31 -5.64 13.77
N ASP A 79 9.53 -5.05 12.59
CA ASP A 79 8.61 -4.06 12.02
C ASP A 79 7.32 -4.73 11.51
N LEU A 80 7.44 -5.91 10.92
CA LEU A 80 6.27 -6.73 10.54
C LEU A 80 5.47 -7.17 11.77
N ASP A 81 6.14 -7.61 12.85
CA ASP A 81 5.50 -7.96 14.12
C ASP A 81 4.77 -6.77 14.74
N ALA A 82 5.38 -5.58 14.72
CA ALA A 82 4.78 -4.36 15.22
C ALA A 82 3.47 -4.00 14.50
N VAL A 83 3.41 -4.18 13.18
CA VAL A 83 2.18 -3.99 12.39
C VAL A 83 1.15 -5.08 12.71
N CYS A 84 1.54 -6.35 12.64
CA CYS A 84 0.60 -7.46 12.75
C CYS A 84 0.04 -7.68 14.15
N ARG A 85 0.71 -7.15 15.17
CA ARG A 85 0.25 -7.17 16.56
C ARG A 85 -0.22 -5.79 17.04
N TYR A 86 -0.41 -4.86 16.12
CA TYR A 86 -0.86 -3.53 16.46
C TYR A 86 -2.19 -3.56 17.21
N THR A 87 -2.22 -2.86 18.34
CA THR A 87 -3.42 -2.67 19.15
C THR A 87 -3.74 -1.19 19.21
N GLY A 88 -4.79 -0.78 18.51
CA GLY A 88 -5.34 0.56 18.61
C GLY A 88 -6.45 0.63 19.65
N GLU A 89 -6.41 1.62 20.54
CA GLU A 89 -7.51 1.91 21.45
C GLU A 89 -8.29 3.15 20.98
N HIS A 90 -9.61 3.05 20.90
CA HIS A 90 -10.48 4.19 20.62
C HIS A 90 -11.80 4.06 21.38
N PRO A 91 -12.35 5.15 21.97
CA PRO A 91 -13.52 5.07 22.84
C PRO A 91 -14.82 4.62 22.15
N GLN A 92 -14.90 4.74 20.82
CA GLN A 92 -16.11 4.48 20.04
C GLN A 92 -15.91 3.52 18.86
N MET A 93 -14.69 3.03 18.65
CA MET A 93 -14.35 2.19 17.51
C MET A 93 -13.70 0.91 18.00
N ALA A 94 -14.08 -0.23 17.43
CA ALA A 94 -13.34 -1.46 17.56
C ALA A 94 -12.29 -1.50 16.45
N ILE A 95 -11.04 -1.74 16.81
CA ILE A 95 -9.91 -1.79 15.88
C ILE A 95 -9.26 -3.16 16.01
N HIS A 96 -8.95 -3.77 14.88
CA HIS A 96 -8.22 -5.03 14.83
C HIS A 96 -7.33 -5.04 13.59
N VAL A 97 -6.10 -5.54 13.75
CA VAL A 97 -5.19 -5.77 12.63
C VAL A 97 -4.99 -7.27 12.45
N SER A 98 -5.12 -7.75 11.23
CA SER A 98 -4.77 -9.11 10.84
C SER A 98 -3.69 -9.09 9.77
N CYS A 99 -2.83 -10.11 9.78
CA CYS A 99 -1.87 -10.34 8.72
C CYS A 99 -1.94 -11.79 8.26
N VAL A 100 -1.82 -11.99 6.95
CA VAL A 100 -1.84 -13.30 6.31
C VAL A 100 -0.66 -13.38 5.35
N TRP A 101 0.07 -14.49 5.42
CA TRP A 101 1.11 -14.85 4.46
C TRP A 101 0.69 -16.13 3.77
N ASP A 102 0.46 -16.05 2.45
CA ASP A 102 0.14 -17.20 1.62
C ASP A 102 0.60 -16.96 0.19
N ASN A 103 1.05 -18.01 -0.50
CA ASN A 103 1.47 -17.96 -1.92
C ASN A 103 2.41 -16.79 -2.29
N GLU A 104 3.41 -16.52 -1.45
CA GLU A 104 4.32 -15.37 -1.62
C GLU A 104 3.57 -14.02 -1.73
N GLU A 105 2.53 -13.86 -0.93
CA GLU A 105 1.77 -12.62 -0.77
C GLU A 105 1.55 -12.34 0.71
N LEU A 106 1.93 -11.14 1.13
CA LEU A 106 1.63 -10.64 2.46
C LEU A 106 0.43 -9.70 2.37
N THR A 107 -0.67 -10.07 3.03
CA THR A 107 -1.86 -9.24 3.17
C THR A 107 -1.95 -8.74 4.61
N ILE A 108 -2.06 -7.42 4.78
CA ILE A 108 -2.23 -6.74 6.06
C ILE A 108 -3.59 -6.03 6.04
N VAL A 109 -4.45 -6.32 7.00
CA VAL A 109 -5.80 -5.75 7.09
C VAL A 109 -5.91 -4.96 8.39
N HIS A 110 -6.06 -3.65 8.30
CA HIS A 110 -6.45 -2.80 9.43
C HIS A 110 -7.96 -2.58 9.39
N PHE A 111 -8.67 -3.36 10.20
CA PHE A 111 -10.12 -3.30 10.33
C PHE A 111 -10.56 -2.32 11.41
N VAL A 112 -11.57 -1.53 11.11
CA VAL A 112 -12.23 -0.60 12.03
C VAL A 112 -13.73 -0.75 11.92
N SER A 113 -14.42 -0.88 13.05
CA SER A 113 -15.88 -0.80 13.08
C SER A 113 -16.38 0.18 14.12
N ARG A 114 -17.51 0.82 13.81
CA ARG A 114 -18.22 1.73 14.69
C ARG A 114 -19.68 1.30 14.78
N HIS A 115 -20.07 0.75 15.94
CA HIS A 115 -21.42 0.22 16.15
C HIS A 115 -22.25 1.05 17.15
N THR A 116 -21.67 2.07 17.80
CA THR A 116 -22.35 2.90 18.80
C THR A 116 -22.25 4.38 18.43
N SER A 117 -23.21 4.86 17.64
CA SER A 117 -23.33 6.26 17.19
C SER A 117 -24.71 6.48 16.54
N GLU A 118 -24.96 7.69 16.04
CA GLU A 118 -26.06 7.94 15.09
C GLU A 118 -25.94 7.00 13.86
N PRO A 119 -27.05 6.55 13.27
CA PRO A 119 -27.06 5.57 12.18
C PRO A 119 -26.11 5.93 11.04
N GLU A 120 -26.11 7.17 10.57
CA GLU A 120 -25.25 7.62 9.47
C GLU A 120 -23.75 7.53 9.75
N MET A 121 -23.35 7.32 11.01
CA MET A 121 -21.96 7.17 11.43
C MET A 121 -21.57 5.71 11.69
N LEU A 122 -22.48 4.76 11.52
CA LEU A 122 -22.22 3.33 11.73
C LEU A 122 -21.59 2.73 10.48
N TYR A 123 -20.42 2.13 10.64
CA TYR A 123 -19.69 1.51 9.54
C TYR A 123 -18.81 0.36 9.99
N GLU A 124 -18.40 -0.43 9.00
CA GLU A 124 -17.24 -1.31 9.03
C GLU A 124 -16.30 -0.86 7.92
N HIS A 125 -14.99 -0.94 8.16
CA HIS A 125 -14.00 -0.49 7.21
C HIS A 125 -12.74 -1.33 7.32
N ALA A 126 -12.13 -1.66 6.19
CA ALA A 126 -10.82 -2.27 6.13
C ALA A 126 -9.92 -1.45 5.19
N PHE A 127 -8.78 -1.03 5.73
CA PHE A 127 -7.60 -0.72 4.93
C PHE A 127 -6.84 -2.00 4.69
N ILE A 128 -6.57 -2.35 3.43
CA ILE A 128 -5.95 -3.63 3.06
C ILE A 128 -4.70 -3.34 2.24
N TRP A 129 -3.54 -3.68 2.78
CA TRP A 129 -2.29 -3.67 2.04
C TRP A 129 -2.00 -5.07 1.53
N VAL A 130 -1.67 -5.18 0.25
CA VAL A 130 -1.22 -6.41 -0.39
C VAL A 130 0.19 -6.17 -0.89
N ILE A 131 1.13 -6.97 -0.42
CA ILE A 131 2.54 -6.90 -0.80
C ILE A 131 2.87 -8.18 -1.54
N ASN A 132 3.09 -8.04 -2.85
CA ASN A 132 3.54 -9.07 -3.76
C ASN A 132 4.27 -8.44 -4.95
N ASP A 133 4.94 -9.24 -5.78
CA ASP A 133 5.70 -8.75 -6.93
C ASP A 133 4.85 -7.88 -7.87
N LYS A 134 3.60 -8.27 -8.11
CA LYS A 134 2.71 -7.51 -9.00
C LYS A 134 2.40 -6.13 -8.44
N GLN A 135 2.15 -5.99 -7.15
CA GLN A 135 1.88 -4.69 -6.53
C GLN A 135 3.15 -3.83 -6.52
N ILE A 136 4.30 -4.44 -6.24
CA ILE A 136 5.61 -3.79 -6.25
C ILE A 136 5.94 -3.25 -7.65
N ASP A 137 5.84 -4.09 -8.69
CA ASP A 137 6.14 -3.72 -10.08
C ASP A 137 5.24 -2.58 -10.59
N ASN A 138 3.99 -2.52 -10.10
CA ASN A 138 3.05 -1.47 -10.46
C ASN A 138 3.15 -0.21 -9.56
N GLY A 139 3.99 -0.23 -8.51
CA GLY A 139 4.13 0.87 -7.57
C GLY A 139 2.86 1.16 -6.77
N TYR A 140 2.01 0.16 -6.54
CA TYR A 140 0.75 0.31 -5.81
C TYR A 140 0.99 0.22 -4.31
N ILE A 141 1.42 1.35 -3.75
CA ILE A 141 1.85 1.50 -2.35
C ILE A 141 0.71 1.82 -1.38
N TRP A 142 -0.46 2.22 -1.88
CA TRP A 142 -1.63 2.64 -1.11
C TRP A 142 -2.47 1.43 -0.65
N PRO A 143 -3.27 1.55 0.44
CA PRO A 143 -4.19 0.48 0.82
C PRO A 143 -5.38 0.41 -0.15
N MET A 144 -5.84 -0.80 -0.38
CA MET A 144 -7.19 -1.06 -0.87
C MET A 144 -8.22 -0.74 0.23
N VAL A 145 -9.45 -0.47 -0.18
CA VAL A 145 -10.56 -0.15 0.71
C VAL A 145 -11.69 -1.15 0.53
N ASN A 146 -12.18 -1.65 1.66
CA ASN A 146 -13.50 -2.25 1.77
C ASN A 146 -14.26 -1.53 2.88
N HIS A 147 -15.18 -0.66 2.51
CA HIS A 147 -15.95 0.15 3.44
C HIS A 147 -17.43 -0.18 3.33
N ASN A 148 -18.07 -0.48 4.46
CA ASN A 148 -19.48 -0.78 4.54
C ASN A 148 -20.19 0.26 5.42
N ALA A 149 -21.03 1.10 4.83
CA ALA A 149 -21.82 2.11 5.56
C ALA A 149 -23.06 1.47 6.19
N VAL A 150 -22.85 0.65 7.22
CA VAL A 150 -23.85 -0.21 7.87
C VAL A 150 -25.16 0.53 8.21
N GLY A 151 -25.08 1.74 8.77
CA GLY A 151 -26.29 2.47 9.16
C GLY A 151 -26.99 3.21 8.02
N LEU A 152 -26.52 3.04 6.78
CA LEU A 152 -27.18 3.51 5.55
C LEU A 152 -27.69 2.33 4.69
N ALA A 153 -27.69 1.10 5.21
CA ALA A 153 -28.00 -0.12 4.45
C ALA A 153 -29.41 -0.17 3.84
N ASP A 154 -30.36 0.58 4.41
CA ASP A 154 -31.74 0.69 3.93
C ASP A 154 -31.95 1.79 2.87
N LYS A 155 -30.89 2.54 2.53
CA LYS A 155 -30.96 3.68 1.62
C LYS A 155 -30.56 3.29 0.20
N HIS A 156 -31.03 4.10 -0.76
CA HIS A 156 -30.60 3.98 -2.15
C HIS A 156 -29.47 4.96 -2.44
N LEU A 157 -28.23 4.49 -2.29
CA LEU A 157 -27.06 5.37 -2.29
C LEU A 157 -26.41 5.51 -3.66
N SER A 158 -25.71 6.64 -3.83
CA SER A 158 -24.80 6.91 -4.94
C SER A 158 -23.56 7.62 -4.41
N THR A 159 -22.44 7.40 -5.10
CA THR A 159 -21.16 8.11 -4.91
C THR A 159 -20.77 8.78 -6.25
N GLN A 160 -19.98 9.85 -6.19
CA GLN A 160 -19.43 10.54 -7.37
C GLN A 160 -17.93 10.29 -7.46
N GLY A 161 -17.31 10.57 -8.61
CA GLY A 161 -15.90 10.22 -8.86
C GLY A 161 -14.93 10.71 -7.77
N ASP A 162 -15.14 11.91 -7.22
CA ASP A 162 -14.26 12.52 -6.21
C ASP A 162 -14.75 12.36 -4.76
N SER A 163 -15.81 11.58 -4.55
CA SER A 163 -16.49 11.45 -3.27
C SER A 163 -15.84 10.45 -2.32
N VAL A 164 -14.83 9.71 -2.78
CA VAL A 164 -14.08 8.73 -1.98
C VAL A 164 -12.59 9.07 -2.06
N SER A 165 -11.94 9.25 -0.91
CA SER A 165 -10.54 9.70 -0.88
C SER A 165 -9.83 9.34 0.42
N PHE A 166 -8.50 9.20 0.34
CA PHE A 166 -7.63 9.41 1.48
C PHE A 166 -7.28 10.90 1.57
N ASN A 167 -7.38 11.46 2.77
CA ASN A 167 -7.01 12.84 3.07
C ASN A 167 -5.93 12.78 4.15
N ILE A 168 -4.70 13.09 3.75
CA ILE A 168 -3.52 12.97 4.60
C ILE A 168 -3.00 14.38 4.90
N ALA A 169 -2.74 14.66 6.18
CA ALA A 169 -2.05 15.86 6.61
C ALA A 169 -0.60 15.51 6.97
N THR A 170 0.35 16.26 6.43
CA THR A 170 1.79 16.11 6.69
C THR A 170 2.40 17.47 7.02
N HIS A 171 3.54 17.46 7.71
CA HIS A 171 4.35 18.65 8.01
C HIS A 171 3.54 19.79 8.66
N CYS A 172 2.76 19.48 9.69
CA CYS A 172 1.92 20.46 10.36
C CYS A 172 2.74 21.41 11.24
N ALA A 173 2.57 22.72 11.04
CA ALA A 173 3.16 23.77 11.84
C ALA A 173 2.16 24.92 12.06
N ASN A 174 1.92 25.30 13.32
CA ASN A 174 1.04 26.42 13.69
C ASN A 174 -0.35 26.38 13.02
N ASP A 175 -1.01 25.20 13.06
CA ASP A 175 -2.32 24.93 12.44
C ASP A 175 -2.36 24.92 10.89
N GLU A 176 -1.21 25.08 10.22
CA GLU A 176 -1.07 24.87 8.78
C GLU A 176 -0.44 23.51 8.51
N CYS A 177 -1.02 22.72 7.61
CA CYS A 177 -0.48 21.42 7.18
C CYS A 177 -0.41 21.36 5.64
N ILE A 178 0.52 20.57 5.12
CA ILE A 178 0.45 20.12 3.73
C ILE A 178 -0.63 19.05 3.65
N ASN A 179 -1.59 19.22 2.74
CA ASN A 179 -2.71 18.29 2.59
C ASN A 179 -2.58 17.54 1.27
N ILE A 180 -2.51 16.22 1.37
CA ILE A 180 -2.53 15.31 0.23
C ILE A 180 -3.95 14.73 0.14
N LYS A 181 -4.63 14.98 -0.99
CA LYS A 181 -5.91 14.34 -1.30
C LYS A 181 -5.69 13.29 -2.37
N HIS A 182 -5.78 12.03 -1.97
CA HIS A 182 -5.69 10.89 -2.86
C HIS A 182 -7.09 10.37 -3.18
N THR A 183 -7.65 10.83 -4.28
CA THR A 183 -9.01 10.46 -4.73
C THR A 183 -9.03 9.05 -5.29
N LEU A 184 -9.94 8.21 -4.82
CA LEU A 184 -9.95 6.77 -5.11
C LEU A 184 -10.83 6.40 -6.30
N THR A 185 -10.27 5.60 -7.21
CA THR A 185 -11.09 4.78 -8.13
C THR A 185 -11.87 3.78 -7.28
N HIS A 186 -13.19 3.80 -7.37
CA HIS A 186 -14.03 2.97 -6.51
C HIS A 186 -15.28 2.45 -7.24
N GLN A 187 -15.86 1.40 -6.66
CA GLN A 187 -17.17 0.86 -7.00
C GLN A 187 -18.06 0.96 -5.77
N LEU A 188 -19.35 1.22 -6.00
CA LEU A 188 -20.39 1.18 -4.98
C LEU A 188 -21.31 0.00 -5.27
N ASP A 189 -21.48 -0.90 -4.31
CA ASP A 189 -22.49 -1.96 -4.30
C ASP A 189 -23.42 -1.76 -3.10
N GLY A 190 -24.61 -1.22 -3.36
CA GLY A 190 -25.56 -0.83 -2.32
C GLY A 190 -24.98 0.25 -1.39
N HIS A 191 -24.47 -0.17 -0.24
CA HIS A 191 -23.86 0.67 0.80
C HIS A 191 -22.39 0.32 1.06
N GLN A 192 -21.81 -0.54 0.23
CA GLN A 192 -20.42 -0.96 0.30
C GLN A 192 -19.59 -0.28 -0.79
N ILE A 193 -18.48 0.33 -0.41
CA ILE A 193 -17.47 0.90 -1.29
C ILE A 193 -16.28 -0.04 -1.35
N LEU A 194 -15.90 -0.42 -2.56
CA LEU A 194 -14.69 -1.18 -2.85
C LEU A 194 -13.74 -0.32 -3.70
N SER A 195 -12.47 -0.28 -3.30
CA SER A 195 -11.40 0.36 -4.07
C SER A 195 -10.14 -0.47 -3.98
N ASN A 196 -9.40 -0.57 -5.08
CA ASN A 196 -8.04 -1.12 -5.07
C ASN A 196 -6.98 -0.06 -4.71
N GLY A 197 -7.43 1.11 -4.25
CA GLY A 197 -6.60 2.23 -3.86
C GLY A 197 -6.04 3.06 -5.03
N ILE A 198 -6.23 2.65 -6.30
CA ILE A 198 -5.66 3.38 -7.44
C ILE A 198 -6.31 4.77 -7.57
N PRO A 199 -5.54 5.85 -7.82
CA PRO A 199 -6.10 7.19 -7.93
C PRO A 199 -7.05 7.34 -9.12
N TYR A 200 -8.20 8.01 -8.92
CA TYR A 200 -9.27 8.18 -9.91
C TYR A 200 -8.80 8.75 -11.24
N ASP A 201 -7.93 9.77 -11.20
CA ASP A 201 -7.37 10.42 -12.38
C ASP A 201 -5.93 9.96 -12.69
N LEU A 202 -5.47 8.86 -12.07
CA LEU A 202 -4.08 8.36 -12.14
C LEU A 202 -3.00 9.37 -11.72
N VAL A 203 -3.38 10.48 -11.10
CA VAL A 203 -2.49 11.51 -10.56
C VAL A 203 -2.67 11.57 -9.05
N THR A 204 -1.55 11.54 -8.33
CA THR A 204 -1.52 11.62 -6.88
C THR A 204 -0.17 12.14 -6.41
N ASP A 205 -0.19 12.96 -5.36
CA ASP A 205 1.02 13.34 -4.61
C ASP A 205 1.30 12.34 -3.45
N PHE A 206 0.44 11.35 -3.27
CA PHE A 206 0.68 10.21 -2.36
C PHE A 206 1.85 9.37 -2.89
N ASP A 207 2.96 9.40 -2.15
CA ASP A 207 4.15 8.60 -2.34
C ASP A 207 4.50 7.79 -1.07
N MET A 208 5.66 7.12 -1.04
CA MET A 208 6.05 6.32 0.13
C MET A 208 6.31 7.19 1.38
N ASP A 209 6.91 8.38 1.21
CA ASP A 209 7.20 9.29 2.31
C ASP A 209 5.91 9.86 2.93
N THR A 210 4.79 9.83 2.20
CA THR A 210 3.46 10.13 2.76
C THR A 210 3.13 9.27 3.99
N TYR A 211 3.53 7.98 4.03
CA TYR A 211 3.33 7.15 5.23
C TYR A 211 4.21 7.59 6.40
N LYS A 212 5.45 7.97 6.11
CA LYS A 212 6.44 8.37 7.10
C LYS A 212 6.08 9.71 7.75
N ASP A 213 5.62 10.65 6.93
CA ASP A 213 5.36 12.03 7.31
C ASP A 213 3.88 12.29 7.65
N SER A 214 3.02 11.27 7.52
CA SER A 214 1.60 11.35 7.88
C SER A 214 1.44 11.65 9.36
N GLU A 215 0.89 12.81 9.67
CA GLU A 215 0.47 13.18 11.02
C GLU A 215 -1.01 12.92 11.25
N ARG A 216 -1.82 12.89 10.18
CA ARG A 216 -3.23 12.48 10.23
C ARG A 216 -3.61 11.82 8.92
N PHE A 217 -4.24 10.65 8.99
CA PHE A 217 -4.65 9.89 7.81
C PHE A 217 -6.14 9.57 7.88
N TYR A 218 -6.94 10.19 7.01
CA TYR A 218 -8.38 9.98 6.98
C TYR A 218 -8.84 9.28 5.71
N PHE A 219 -9.68 8.26 5.85
CA PHE A 219 -10.56 7.83 4.79
C PHE A 219 -11.84 8.67 4.82
N ARG A 220 -12.28 9.15 3.66
CA ARG A 220 -13.55 9.87 3.49
C ARG A 220 -14.38 9.23 2.39
N ALA A 221 -15.65 9.01 2.68
CA ALA A 221 -16.68 8.63 1.72
C ALA A 221 -17.91 9.53 1.86
N ASP A 222 -18.29 10.21 0.78
CA ASP A 222 -19.55 10.94 0.69
C ASP A 222 -20.56 10.15 -0.15
N PHE A 223 -21.75 9.96 0.43
CA PHE A 223 -22.89 9.30 -0.19
C PHE A 223 -24.02 10.30 -0.43
N THR A 224 -24.77 10.11 -1.52
CA THR A 224 -26.04 10.79 -1.76
C THR A 224 -27.16 9.77 -1.84
N ASP A 225 -28.17 9.91 -0.97
CA ASP A 225 -29.42 9.15 -1.05
C ASP A 225 -30.23 9.66 -2.25
N LEU A 226 -30.43 8.80 -3.23
CA LEU A 226 -31.13 9.11 -4.48
C LEU A 226 -32.63 9.33 -4.30
N ASN A 227 -33.23 8.79 -3.23
CA ASN A 227 -34.66 8.95 -2.97
C ASN A 227 -34.99 10.32 -2.36
N THR A 228 -34.09 10.84 -1.51
CA THR A 228 -34.33 12.05 -0.72
C THR A 228 -33.43 13.23 -1.12
N GLY A 229 -32.32 12.97 -1.81
CA GLY A 229 -31.25 13.93 -2.08
C GLY A 229 -30.35 14.23 -0.88
N ALA A 230 -30.55 13.55 0.26
CA ALA A 230 -29.74 13.75 1.46
C ALA A 230 -28.29 13.31 1.25
N LYS A 231 -27.34 14.08 1.78
CA LYS A 231 -25.92 13.76 1.74
C LYS A 231 -25.45 13.22 3.08
N HIS A 232 -24.67 12.16 3.05
CA HIS A 232 -24.07 11.51 4.21
C HIS A 232 -22.56 11.46 4.01
N ASN A 233 -21.79 11.82 5.03
CA ASN A 233 -20.33 11.74 5.02
C ASN A 233 -19.89 10.74 6.07
N ASN A 234 -19.02 9.81 5.68
CA ASN A 234 -18.28 8.95 6.58
C ASN A 234 -16.82 9.36 6.51
N THR A 235 -16.31 9.86 7.63
CA THR A 235 -14.89 10.12 7.83
C THR A 235 -14.37 9.17 8.89
N LEU A 236 -13.33 8.44 8.55
CA LEU A 236 -12.64 7.50 9.42
C LEU A 236 -11.19 7.94 9.56
N HIS A 237 -10.71 7.92 10.80
CA HIS A 237 -9.31 8.17 11.12
C HIS A 237 -8.55 6.85 11.24
N LEU A 238 -7.52 6.66 10.42
CA LEU A 238 -6.48 5.67 10.71
C LEU A 238 -5.61 6.26 11.82
N LEU A 239 -5.33 5.48 12.87
CA LEU A 239 -4.62 5.99 14.04
C LEU A 239 -3.23 6.53 13.65
N ASP A 240 -2.86 7.68 14.25
CA ASP A 240 -1.72 8.52 13.81
C ASP A 240 -0.38 7.78 13.74
N ASP A 241 -0.17 6.76 14.57
CA ASP A 241 1.06 6.00 14.64
C ASP A 241 1.13 4.85 13.61
N PHE A 242 -0.01 4.40 13.10
CA PHE A 242 -0.08 3.25 12.19
C PHE A 242 0.59 3.51 10.82
N PRO A 243 0.41 4.68 10.16
CA PRO A 243 1.12 4.99 8.92
C PRO A 243 2.63 4.85 9.01
N ALA A 244 3.25 5.32 10.10
CA ALA A 244 4.68 5.23 10.30
C ALA A 244 5.16 3.78 10.49
N LEU A 245 4.33 2.89 11.07
CA LEU A 245 4.62 1.46 11.13
C LEU A 245 4.54 0.81 9.75
N MET A 246 3.49 1.16 8.99
CA MET A 246 3.34 0.69 7.60
C MET A 246 4.51 1.14 6.72
N TYR A 247 5.04 2.36 6.90
CA TYR A 247 6.23 2.82 6.18
C TYR A 247 7.41 1.86 6.34
N LYS A 248 7.69 1.37 7.56
CA LYS A 248 8.83 0.46 7.80
C LYS A 248 8.68 -0.91 7.15
N VAL A 249 7.45 -1.32 6.88
CA VAL A 249 7.12 -2.57 6.17
C VAL A 249 7.13 -2.37 4.67
N LEU A 250 6.52 -1.29 4.18
CA LEU A 250 6.34 -1.02 2.75
C LEU A 250 7.62 -0.46 2.10
N ALA A 251 8.35 0.44 2.74
CA ALA A 251 9.52 1.07 2.13
C ALA A 251 10.56 0.05 1.66
N PRO A 252 11.01 -0.93 2.47
CA PRO A 252 11.94 -1.97 2.01
C PRO A 252 11.37 -2.82 0.87
N ALA A 253 10.10 -3.19 0.93
CA ALA A 253 9.44 -4.03 -0.08
C ALA A 253 9.39 -3.37 -1.46
N PHE A 254 9.26 -2.04 -1.49
CA PHE A 254 9.19 -1.25 -2.72
C PHE A 254 10.53 -0.56 -3.07
N GLY A 255 11.61 -0.82 -2.31
CA GLY A 255 12.97 -0.35 -2.61
C GLY A 255 13.27 1.10 -2.21
N TYR A 256 12.61 1.62 -1.18
CA TYR A 256 12.84 2.95 -0.58
C TYR A 256 13.81 2.90 0.61
#